data_AF-A0A928Q647-F1
#
_entry.id   AF-A0A928Q647-F1
#
_cell.length_a   1.000
_cell.length_b   1.000
_cell.length_c   1.000
_cell.angle_alpha   90.00
_cell.angle_beta   90.00
_cell.angle_gamma   90.00
#
_symmetry.space_group_name_H-M   'P 1'
#
loop_
_entity.id
_entity.type
_entity.pdbx_description
1 polymer ?
#
loop_
_entity_poly.entity_id
_entity_poly.type
_entity_poly.pdbx_seq_one_letter_code
_entity_poly.pdbx_strand_id
1 'polypeptide(L)'
;MATVIAVTSGKGGTGKSSICSGMGYALAKQGSRTLIIELDFGLRCLDIMLGVKDIIKHDLGDVLAGKCDIYAASTQIKMANNLSIVCAPEDPYAKLDAESVKEICEQMRRYYDYIIIDTSAGISESIFDIVANSDLILIVTTPDEICVRDGRLMSDEFYKRQNKKQRLIINKMNRKIFGEELVSDLDAIIDTVGVQLLGVIPDDDNVTISTGKGIPIPSQSEAFKAFDAITRRIKGEDVPLTVKIQ
;
A
#
# COMPACT_ATOMS: atom_id res chain seq x y z
N MET A 1 2.52 17.14 -10.29
CA MET A 1 3.41 15.98 -10.51
C MET A 1 2.90 14.87 -9.62
N ALA A 2 2.74 13.63 -10.10
CA ALA A 2 2.14 12.57 -9.30
C ALA A 2 2.95 12.27 -8.04
N THR A 3 2.29 11.92 -6.94
CA THR A 3 2.93 11.46 -5.70
C THR A 3 3.10 9.94 -5.75
N VAL A 4 4.34 9.46 -5.66
CA VAL A 4 4.66 8.02 -5.59
C VAL A 4 4.71 7.57 -4.14
N ILE A 5 3.87 6.60 -3.79
CA ILE A 5 3.71 6.06 -2.45
C ILE A 5 4.09 4.59 -2.48
N ALA A 6 5.18 4.22 -1.82
CA ALA A 6 5.51 2.80 -1.62
C ALA A 6 4.87 2.28 -0.34
N VAL A 7 4.29 1.09 -0.40
CA VAL A 7 3.73 0.39 0.75
C VAL A 7 4.55 -0.88 0.98
N THR A 8 5.22 -0.94 2.14
CA THR A 8 6.16 -2.02 2.47
C THR A 8 5.99 -2.49 3.92
N SER A 9 6.64 -3.59 4.27
CA SER A 9 6.55 -4.20 5.61
C SER A 9 7.68 -5.19 5.82
N GLY A 10 8.23 -5.24 7.04
CA GLY A 10 9.25 -6.24 7.39
C GLY A 10 8.75 -7.69 7.36
N LYS A 11 7.43 -7.92 7.49
CA LYS A 11 6.82 -9.26 7.53
C LYS A 11 5.65 -9.44 6.55
N GLY A 12 5.47 -10.65 6.03
CA GLY A 12 4.32 -11.03 5.21
C GLY A 12 3.02 -11.11 6.03
N GLY A 13 1.86 -10.90 5.40
CA GLY A 13 0.55 -11.01 6.05
C GLY A 13 0.11 -9.80 6.89
N THR A 14 0.90 -8.73 6.93
CA THR A 14 0.59 -7.45 7.60
C THR A 14 -0.53 -6.65 6.92
N GLY A 15 -0.86 -6.97 5.66
CA GLY A 15 -1.99 -6.41 4.92
C GLY A 15 -1.67 -5.33 3.90
N LYS A 16 -0.41 -5.23 3.42
CA LYS A 16 0.02 -4.27 2.37
C LYS A 16 -0.95 -4.19 1.18
N SER A 17 -1.24 -5.30 0.52
CA SER A 17 -2.12 -5.31 -0.66
C SER A 17 -3.55 -4.86 -0.34
N SER A 18 -4.08 -5.21 0.84
CA SER A 18 -5.37 -4.70 1.30
C SER A 18 -5.34 -3.18 1.52
N ILE A 19 -4.24 -2.65 2.06
CA ILE A 19 -4.04 -1.21 2.25
C ILE A 19 -3.89 -0.51 0.90
N CYS A 20 -3.11 -1.06 -0.03
CA CYS A 20 -2.94 -0.54 -1.38
C CYS A 20 -4.29 -0.45 -2.12
N SER A 21 -5.09 -1.53 -2.08
CA SER A 21 -6.44 -1.56 -2.64
C SER A 21 -7.37 -0.54 -1.98
N GLY A 22 -7.41 -0.53 -0.63
CA GLY A 22 -8.26 0.38 0.15
C GLY A 22 -7.91 1.86 -0.06
N MET A 23 -6.63 2.21 -0.02
CA MET A 23 -6.13 3.56 -0.29
C MET A 23 -6.36 3.96 -1.74
N GLY A 24 -6.11 3.07 -2.70
CA GLY A 24 -6.34 3.33 -4.12
C GLY A 24 -7.80 3.65 -4.40
N TYR A 25 -8.72 2.85 -3.82
CA TYR A 25 -10.15 3.09 -3.92
C TYR A 25 -10.57 4.40 -3.24
N ALA A 26 -10.05 4.71 -2.05
CA ALA A 26 -10.34 5.96 -1.34
C ALA A 26 -9.85 7.20 -2.11
N LEU A 27 -8.61 7.22 -2.62
CA LEU A 27 -8.08 8.30 -3.43
C LEU A 27 -8.90 8.51 -4.72
N ALA A 28 -9.31 7.42 -5.37
CA ALA A 28 -10.15 7.48 -6.56
C ALA A 28 -11.56 8.01 -6.26
N LYS A 29 -12.16 7.62 -5.13
CA LYS A 29 -13.42 8.18 -4.62
C LYS A 29 -13.33 9.66 -4.30
N GLN A 30 -12.16 10.13 -3.85
CA GLN A 30 -11.85 11.54 -3.64
C GLN A 30 -11.51 12.30 -4.94
N GLY A 31 -11.68 11.67 -6.10
CA GLY A 31 -11.51 12.30 -7.42
C GLY A 31 -10.09 12.25 -7.99
N SER A 32 -9.14 11.60 -7.31
CA SER A 32 -7.74 11.53 -7.78
C SER A 32 -7.57 10.39 -8.79
N ARG A 33 -6.80 10.62 -9.86
CA ARG A 33 -6.37 9.54 -10.76
C ARG A 33 -5.28 8.74 -10.07
N THR A 34 -5.55 7.47 -9.80
CA THR A 34 -4.67 6.62 -9.01
C THR A 34 -4.29 5.39 -9.79
N LEU A 35 -2.99 5.08 -9.79
CA LEU A 35 -2.44 3.84 -10.31
C LEU A 35 -1.92 2.99 -9.14
N ILE A 36 -2.23 1.71 -9.13
CA ILE A 36 -1.57 0.73 -8.28
C ILE A 36 -0.59 -0.08 -9.16
N ILE A 37 0.64 -0.27 -8.70
CA ILE A 37 1.63 -1.14 -9.33
C ILE A 37 1.94 -2.26 -8.34
N GLU A 38 1.61 -3.49 -8.73
CA GLU A 38 1.84 -4.67 -7.91
C GLU A 38 3.22 -5.26 -8.20
N LEU A 39 4.08 -5.35 -7.18
CA LEU A 39 5.43 -5.91 -7.29
C LEU A 39 5.60 -7.24 -6.52
N ASP A 40 4.52 -7.83 -6.02
CA ASP A 40 4.55 -9.16 -5.40
C ASP A 40 4.36 -10.26 -6.45
N PHE A 41 5.47 -10.65 -7.08
CA PHE A 41 5.48 -11.58 -8.22
C PHE A 41 5.09 -13.01 -7.86
N GLY A 42 5.20 -13.40 -6.59
CA GLY A 42 4.93 -14.77 -6.15
C GLY A 42 3.48 -15.05 -5.79
N LEU A 43 2.72 -14.01 -5.40
CA LEU A 43 1.41 -14.16 -4.77
C LEU A 43 0.31 -13.32 -5.41
N ARG A 44 0.61 -12.61 -6.52
CA ARG A 44 -0.28 -11.75 -7.33
C ARG A 44 -1.74 -11.86 -6.91
N CYS A 45 -2.17 -10.88 -6.14
CA CYS A 45 -3.45 -10.91 -5.43
C CYS A 45 -4.32 -9.70 -5.72
N LEU A 46 -3.76 -8.57 -6.14
CA LEU A 46 -4.52 -7.34 -6.31
C LEU A 46 -5.52 -7.40 -7.46
N ASP A 47 -5.27 -8.19 -8.49
CA ASP A 47 -6.23 -8.45 -9.57
C ASP A 47 -7.51 -9.14 -9.07
N ILE A 48 -7.38 -10.07 -8.13
CA ILE A 48 -8.50 -10.69 -7.40
C ILE A 48 -9.14 -9.64 -6.49
N MET A 49 -8.35 -8.94 -5.67
CA MET A 49 -8.86 -7.97 -4.69
C MET A 49 -9.64 -6.82 -5.34
N LEU A 50 -9.30 -6.46 -6.57
CA LEU A 50 -9.93 -5.38 -7.35
C LEU A 50 -10.94 -5.90 -8.39
N GLY A 51 -11.20 -7.20 -8.45
CA GLY A 51 -12.23 -7.80 -9.30
C GLY A 51 -11.94 -7.72 -10.81
N VAL A 52 -10.65 -7.76 -11.19
CA VAL A 52 -10.19 -7.60 -12.58
C VAL A 52 -9.40 -8.79 -13.12
N LYS A 53 -9.20 -9.87 -12.34
CA LYS A 53 -8.45 -11.06 -12.75
C LYS A 53 -8.79 -11.60 -14.15
N ASP A 54 -10.06 -11.59 -14.54
CA ASP A 54 -10.52 -12.18 -15.81
C ASP A 54 -10.42 -11.22 -17.02
N ILE A 55 -9.94 -9.99 -16.80
CA ILE A 55 -9.81 -8.96 -17.85
C ILE A 55 -8.39 -8.42 -18.01
N ILE A 56 -7.43 -8.87 -17.21
CA ILE A 56 -6.01 -8.54 -17.39
C ILE A 56 -5.54 -9.12 -18.73
N LYS A 57 -4.99 -8.26 -19.60
CA LYS A 57 -4.45 -8.67 -20.91
C LYS A 57 -2.94 -8.68 -20.97
N HIS A 58 -2.33 -7.78 -20.20
CA HIS A 58 -0.90 -7.55 -20.12
C HIS A 58 -0.55 -7.26 -18.66
N ASP A 59 0.64 -7.67 -18.26
CA ASP A 59 1.18 -7.44 -16.93
C ASP A 59 2.58 -6.81 -16.99
N LEU A 60 3.18 -6.61 -15.83
CA LEU A 60 4.52 -6.04 -15.76
C LEU A 60 5.58 -6.90 -16.47
N GLY A 61 5.39 -8.21 -16.58
CA GLY A 61 6.31 -9.11 -17.28
C GLY A 61 6.31 -8.86 -18.78
N ASP A 62 5.15 -8.58 -19.37
CA ASP A 62 5.05 -8.19 -20.77
C ASP A 62 5.74 -6.85 -21.06
N VAL A 63 5.65 -5.89 -20.13
CA VAL A 63 6.35 -4.60 -20.22
C VAL A 63 7.86 -4.80 -20.17
N LEU A 64 8.34 -5.58 -19.19
CA LEU A 64 9.77 -5.88 -19.03
C LEU A 64 10.35 -6.67 -20.22
N ALA A 65 9.53 -7.49 -20.88
CA ALA A 65 9.90 -8.19 -22.10
C ALA A 65 9.79 -7.34 -23.38
N GLY A 66 9.37 -6.07 -23.27
CA GLY A 66 9.22 -5.15 -24.39
C GLY A 66 8.05 -5.48 -25.34
N LYS A 67 7.07 -6.28 -24.91
CA LYS A 67 5.91 -6.67 -25.73
C LYS A 67 4.85 -5.59 -25.80
N CYS A 68 4.73 -4.77 -24.75
CA CYS A 68 3.81 -3.63 -24.70
C CYS A 68 4.40 -2.50 -23.83
N ASP A 69 3.87 -1.29 -23.95
CA ASP A 69 4.21 -0.21 -23.04
C ASP A 69 3.44 -0.31 -21.72
N ILE A 70 3.92 0.41 -20.70
CA ILE A 70 3.32 0.39 -19.35
C ILE A 70 1.88 0.91 -19.32
N TYR A 71 1.49 1.76 -20.27
CA TYR A 71 0.14 2.28 -20.35
C TYR A 71 -0.83 1.19 -20.85
N ALA A 72 -0.42 0.41 -21.86
CA ALA A 72 -1.16 -0.74 -22.37
C ALA A 72 -1.27 -1.88 -21.34
N ALA A 73 -0.29 -2.01 -20.44
CA ALA A 73 -0.36 -2.94 -19.30
C ALA A 73 -1.27 -2.47 -18.16
N SER A 74 -1.70 -1.20 -18.16
CA SER A 74 -2.61 -0.70 -17.14
C SER A 74 -4.05 -1.16 -17.41
N THR A 75 -4.70 -1.71 -16.39
CA THR A 75 -6.10 -2.13 -16.44
C THR A 75 -6.94 -1.23 -15.55
N GLN A 76 -7.98 -0.63 -16.13
CA GLN A 76 -8.93 0.20 -15.40
C GLN A 76 -9.82 -0.65 -14.48
N ILE A 77 -10.00 -0.20 -13.24
CA ILE A 77 -10.79 -0.89 -12.24
C ILE A 77 -12.27 -0.52 -12.35
N LYS A 78 -13.15 -1.51 -12.50
CA LYS A 78 -14.61 -1.29 -12.69
C LYS A 78 -15.29 -0.58 -11.52
N MET A 79 -14.83 -0.82 -10.29
CA MET A 79 -15.43 -0.21 -9.10
C MET A 79 -15.11 1.28 -8.92
N ALA A 80 -14.11 1.82 -9.62
CA ALA A 80 -13.74 3.23 -9.56
C ALA A 80 -13.05 3.67 -10.86
N ASN A 81 -13.72 4.53 -11.64
CA ASN A 81 -13.23 4.97 -12.95
C ASN A 81 -11.86 5.65 -12.94
N ASN A 82 -11.47 6.26 -11.81
CA ASN A 82 -10.18 6.93 -11.64
C ASN A 82 -9.10 6.01 -11.04
N LEU A 83 -9.35 4.71 -10.94
CA LEU A 83 -8.40 3.73 -10.41
C LEU A 83 -7.97 2.76 -11.51
N SER A 84 -6.67 2.55 -11.62
CA SER A 84 -6.08 1.55 -12.53
C SER A 84 -5.04 0.72 -11.79
N ILE A 85 -4.73 -0.45 -12.32
CA ILE A 85 -3.68 -1.34 -11.82
C ILE A 85 -2.75 -1.78 -12.95
N VAL A 86 -1.47 -1.93 -12.65
CA VAL A 86 -0.53 -2.79 -13.39
C VAL A 86 -0.21 -3.97 -12.48
N CYS A 87 -0.56 -5.17 -12.92
CA CYS A 87 -0.35 -6.38 -12.14
C CYS A 87 1.09 -6.87 -12.21
N ALA A 88 1.50 -7.59 -11.17
CA ALA A 88 2.76 -8.32 -11.19
C ALA A 88 2.79 -9.34 -12.34
N PRO A 89 3.98 -9.72 -12.83
CA PRO A 89 4.14 -10.78 -13.82
C PRO A 89 3.49 -12.08 -13.35
N GLU A 90 2.87 -12.83 -14.26
CA GLU A 90 2.45 -14.22 -13.99
C GLU A 90 3.64 -15.15 -13.74
N ASP A 91 4.81 -14.87 -14.33
CA ASP A 91 6.04 -15.61 -14.06
C ASP A 91 6.67 -15.13 -12.74
N PRO A 92 6.66 -15.95 -11.67
CA PRO A 92 7.21 -15.56 -10.38
C PRO A 92 8.74 -15.41 -10.38
N TYR A 93 9.42 -15.84 -11.45
CA TYR A 93 10.87 -15.74 -11.61
C TYR A 93 11.29 -14.53 -12.45
N ALA A 94 10.33 -13.73 -12.93
CA ALA A 94 10.62 -12.47 -13.60
C ALA A 94 11.50 -11.58 -12.72
N LYS A 95 12.45 -10.90 -13.35
CA LYS A 95 13.38 -10.00 -12.66
C LYS A 95 12.95 -8.55 -12.88
N LEU A 96 12.96 -7.80 -11.80
CA LEU A 96 12.69 -6.38 -11.81
C LEU A 96 13.75 -5.69 -10.96
N ASP A 97 14.39 -4.68 -11.55
CA ASP A 97 15.35 -3.84 -10.84
C ASP A 97 14.73 -2.48 -10.49
N ALA A 98 15.42 -1.74 -9.63
CA ALA A 98 14.97 -0.45 -9.14
C ALA A 98 14.89 0.62 -10.25
N GLU A 99 15.78 0.55 -11.25
CA GLU A 99 15.78 1.51 -12.35
C GLU A 99 14.54 1.32 -13.24
N SER A 100 14.16 0.08 -13.54
CA SER A 100 12.93 -0.24 -14.27
C SER A 100 11.70 0.30 -13.57
N VAL A 101 11.59 0.12 -12.24
CA VAL A 101 10.47 0.67 -11.45
C VAL A 101 10.43 2.19 -11.51
N LYS A 102 11.60 2.83 -11.40
CA LYS A 102 11.73 4.29 -11.49
C LYS A 102 11.29 4.80 -12.85
N GLU A 103 11.77 4.20 -13.95
CA GLU A 103 11.38 4.54 -15.32
C GLU A 103 9.86 4.37 -15.54
N ILE A 104 9.29 3.26 -15.08
CA ILE A 104 7.85 3.00 -15.11
C ILE A 104 7.08 4.11 -14.37
N CYS A 105 7.51 4.47 -13.17
CA CYS A 105 6.88 5.53 -12.40
C CYS A 105 6.99 6.89 -13.12
N GLU A 106 8.15 7.23 -13.67
CA GLU A 106 8.38 8.47 -14.42
C GLU A 106 7.48 8.57 -15.67
N GLN A 107 7.32 7.47 -16.41
CA GLN A 107 6.40 7.40 -17.55
C GLN A 107 4.96 7.65 -17.11
N MET A 108 4.54 7.04 -15.99
CA MET A 108 3.16 7.11 -15.49
C MET A 108 2.81 8.40 -14.73
N ARG A 109 3.81 9.13 -14.19
CA ARG A 109 3.63 10.38 -13.43
C ARG A 109 2.84 11.48 -14.17
N ARG A 110 2.72 11.39 -15.50
CA ARG A 110 1.97 12.36 -16.33
C ARG A 110 0.46 12.05 -16.42
N TYR A 111 0.05 10.81 -16.15
CA TYR A 111 -1.33 10.36 -16.32
C TYR A 111 -2.10 10.29 -15.01
N TYR A 112 -1.38 10.12 -13.89
CA TYR A 112 -1.95 9.91 -12.57
C TYR A 112 -1.56 11.02 -11.59
N ASP A 113 -2.37 11.21 -10.56
CA ASP A 113 -2.10 12.09 -9.44
C ASP A 113 -1.38 11.33 -8.31
N TYR A 114 -1.66 10.01 -8.19
CA TYR A 114 -1.01 9.11 -7.24
C TYR A 114 -0.60 7.80 -7.90
N ILE A 115 0.58 7.30 -7.53
CA ILE A 115 1.06 5.96 -7.89
C ILE A 115 1.35 5.23 -6.58
N ILE A 116 0.66 4.12 -6.33
CA ILE A 116 0.86 3.27 -5.16
C ILE A 116 1.65 2.04 -5.59
N ILE A 117 2.80 1.80 -4.98
CA ILE A 117 3.62 0.62 -5.21
C ILE A 117 3.37 -0.38 -4.08
N ASP A 118 2.80 -1.53 -4.40
CA ASP A 118 2.62 -2.65 -3.47
C ASP A 118 3.84 -3.56 -3.55
N THR A 119 4.71 -3.53 -2.53
CA THR A 119 5.94 -4.33 -2.54
C THR A 119 5.69 -5.75 -2.03
N SER A 120 6.60 -6.67 -2.37
CA SER A 120 6.72 -7.94 -1.64
C SER A 120 7.06 -7.70 -0.16
N ALA A 121 6.89 -8.74 0.65
CA ALA A 121 7.27 -8.70 2.06
C ALA A 121 8.76 -8.96 2.29
N GLY A 122 9.28 -8.42 3.39
CA GLY A 122 10.62 -8.75 3.88
C GLY A 122 11.54 -7.54 3.93
N ILE A 123 12.76 -7.81 4.38
CA ILE A 123 13.83 -6.82 4.51
C ILE A 123 14.95 -7.27 3.57
N SER A 124 14.95 -6.75 2.34
CA SER A 124 15.95 -7.07 1.33
C SER A 124 16.44 -5.81 0.64
N GLU A 125 17.70 -5.84 0.19
CA GLU A 125 18.32 -4.74 -0.56
C GLU A 125 17.49 -4.29 -1.76
N SER A 126 16.92 -5.25 -2.50
CA SER A 126 16.04 -4.99 -3.63
C SER A 126 14.83 -4.12 -3.26
N ILE A 127 14.19 -4.36 -2.11
CA ILE A 127 13.04 -3.56 -1.67
C ILE A 127 13.47 -2.13 -1.39
N PHE A 128 14.59 -1.95 -0.68
CA PHE A 128 15.12 -0.62 -0.35
C PHE A 128 15.43 0.20 -1.60
N ASP A 129 16.04 -0.43 -2.61
CA ASP A 129 16.40 0.25 -3.85
C ASP A 129 15.16 0.60 -4.68
N ILE A 130 14.20 -0.32 -4.78
CA ILE A 130 12.93 -0.12 -5.50
C ILE A 130 12.16 1.09 -4.93
N VAL A 131 12.05 1.19 -3.61
CA VAL A 131 11.21 2.23 -2.98
C VAL A 131 11.97 3.53 -2.72
N ALA A 132 13.30 3.56 -2.88
CA ALA A 132 14.14 4.73 -2.56
C ALA A 132 13.68 6.02 -3.24
N ASN A 133 13.16 5.92 -4.47
CA ASN A 133 12.70 7.06 -5.28
C ASN A 133 11.25 7.49 -5.00
N SER A 134 10.59 6.87 -4.02
CA SER A 134 9.21 7.22 -3.65
C SER A 134 9.17 8.59 -2.94
N ASP A 135 8.05 9.28 -3.11
CA ASP A 135 7.77 10.55 -2.42
C ASP A 135 7.33 10.30 -0.96
N LEU A 136 6.76 9.12 -0.69
CA LEU A 136 6.36 8.64 0.62
C LEU A 136 6.53 7.12 0.71
N ILE A 137 7.07 6.64 1.83
CA ILE A 137 7.19 5.22 2.16
C ILE A 137 6.30 4.94 3.37
N LEU A 138 5.37 4.01 3.22
CA LEU A 138 4.46 3.56 4.25
C LEU A 138 4.95 2.21 4.78
N ILE A 139 5.45 2.23 6.01
CA ILE A 139 5.81 1.01 6.74
C ILE A 139 4.53 0.50 7.41
N VAL A 140 4.10 -0.68 6.98
CA VAL A 140 2.93 -1.37 7.53
C VAL A 140 3.37 -2.34 8.60
N THR A 141 2.77 -2.22 9.78
CA THR A 141 2.86 -3.21 10.86
C THR A 141 1.48 -3.64 11.33
N THR A 142 1.45 -4.67 12.17
CA THR A 142 0.28 -5.02 13.00
C THR A 142 0.67 -4.90 14.47
N PRO A 143 -0.29 -4.90 15.41
CA PRO A 143 -0.05 -4.97 16.85
C PRO A 143 0.50 -6.33 17.34
N ASP A 144 1.41 -6.90 16.58
CA ASP A 144 2.13 -8.14 16.89
C ASP A 144 3.60 -7.77 17.06
N GLU A 145 4.21 -8.19 18.17
CA GLU A 145 5.57 -7.79 18.55
C GLU A 145 6.61 -8.11 17.47
N ILE A 146 6.42 -9.22 16.74
CA ILE A 146 7.33 -9.62 15.65
C ILE A 146 7.20 -8.62 14.50
N CYS A 147 5.98 -8.28 14.08
CA CYS A 147 5.73 -7.29 13.04
C CYS A 147 6.26 -5.90 13.42
N VAL A 148 6.08 -5.48 14.67
CA VAL A 148 6.59 -4.19 15.19
C VAL A 148 8.11 -4.15 15.15
N ARG A 149 8.77 -5.20 15.64
CA ARG A 149 10.24 -5.33 15.59
C ARG A 149 10.76 -5.31 14.16
N ASP A 150 10.13 -6.05 13.25
CA ASP A 150 10.56 -6.10 11.85
C ASP A 150 10.30 -4.75 11.15
N GLY A 151 9.25 -4.02 11.53
CA GLY A 151 8.98 -2.63 11.11
C GLY A 151 10.08 -1.66 11.56
N ARG A 152 10.56 -1.79 12.80
CA ARG A 152 11.72 -1.02 13.31
C ARG A 152 12.98 -1.30 12.49
N LEU A 153 13.31 -2.57 12.25
CA LEU A 153 14.51 -2.93 11.47
C LEU A 153 14.49 -2.31 10.06
N MET A 154 13.31 -2.29 9.44
CA MET A 154 13.11 -1.65 8.15
C MET A 154 13.27 -0.13 8.21
N SER A 155 12.69 0.51 9.23
CA SER A 155 12.83 1.95 9.50
C SER A 155 14.28 2.37 9.69
N ASP A 156 15.01 1.65 10.57
CA ASP A 156 16.43 1.87 10.85
C ASP A 156 17.27 1.77 9.57
N GLU A 157 16.98 0.80 8.70
CA GLU A 157 17.69 0.61 7.44
C GLU A 157 17.42 1.76 6.44
N PHE A 158 16.18 2.23 6.33
CA PHE A 158 15.89 3.43 5.53
C PHE A 158 16.62 4.67 6.06
N TYR A 159 16.72 4.85 7.38
CA TYR A 159 17.46 5.95 7.97
C TYR A 159 18.98 5.87 7.69
N LYS A 160 19.58 4.68 7.76
CA LYS A 160 20.99 4.47 7.37
C LYS A 160 21.24 4.86 5.91
N ARG A 161 20.27 4.58 5.05
CA ARG A 161 20.25 4.97 3.62
C ARG A 161 19.82 6.43 3.40
N GLN A 162 19.70 7.22 4.47
CA GLN A 162 19.32 8.64 4.47
C GLN A 162 17.90 8.93 3.93
N ASN A 163 17.03 7.93 3.85
CA ASN A 163 15.65 8.10 3.44
C ASN A 163 14.76 8.38 4.66
N LYS A 164 14.30 9.63 4.78
CA LYS A 164 13.45 10.09 5.90
C LYS A 164 11.97 10.21 5.54
N LYS A 165 11.58 9.82 4.32
CA LYS A 165 10.22 9.99 3.79
C LYS A 165 9.27 8.89 4.28
N GLN A 166 9.41 8.48 5.53
CA GLN A 166 8.76 7.30 6.08
C GLN A 166 7.57 7.68 6.97
N ARG A 167 6.50 6.90 6.92
CA ARG A 167 5.37 7.00 7.85
C ARG A 167 4.85 5.62 8.22
N LEU A 168 4.25 5.52 9.41
CA LEU A 168 3.73 4.28 9.95
C LEU A 168 2.23 4.11 9.67
N ILE A 169 1.84 2.92 9.25
CA ILE A 169 0.45 2.44 9.31
C ILE A 169 0.40 1.23 10.24
N ILE A 170 -0.50 1.29 11.23
CA ILE A 170 -0.80 0.15 12.12
C ILE A 170 -2.10 -0.48 11.62
N ASN A 171 -2.02 -1.72 11.15
CA ASN A 171 -3.15 -2.44 10.56
C ASN A 171 -3.69 -3.53 11.51
N LYS A 172 -4.93 -3.98 11.27
CA LYS A 172 -5.60 -5.03 12.06
C LYS A 172 -5.69 -4.69 13.55
N MET A 173 -5.97 -3.42 13.86
CA MET A 173 -6.14 -2.99 15.25
C MET A 173 -7.45 -3.53 15.82
N ASN A 174 -7.38 -4.46 16.77
CA ASN A 174 -8.56 -5.04 17.39
C ASN A 174 -8.91 -4.34 18.71
N ARG A 175 -9.91 -3.46 18.68
CA ARG A 175 -10.34 -2.71 19.88
C ARG A 175 -10.68 -3.59 21.09
N LYS A 176 -11.15 -4.82 20.89
CA LYS A 176 -11.49 -5.71 22.01
C LYS A 176 -10.26 -6.20 22.78
N ILE A 177 -9.13 -6.35 22.08
CA ILE A 177 -7.88 -6.81 22.68
C ILE A 177 -7.21 -5.65 23.43
N PHE A 178 -7.30 -4.45 22.88
CA PHE A 178 -6.58 -3.27 23.38
C PHE A 178 -7.37 -2.41 24.38
N GLY A 179 -8.70 -2.52 24.45
CA GLY A 179 -9.52 -1.95 25.53
C GLY A 179 -9.25 -0.47 25.81
N GLU A 180 -9.12 -0.12 27.10
CA GLU A 180 -8.79 1.23 27.60
C GLU A 180 -7.30 1.59 27.46
N GLU A 181 -6.41 0.60 27.29
CA GLU A 181 -4.96 0.78 27.18
C GLU A 181 -4.49 1.04 25.73
N LEU A 182 -5.44 1.25 24.83
CA LEU A 182 -5.22 1.50 23.41
C LEU A 182 -4.20 2.62 23.14
N VAL A 183 -4.19 3.66 23.98
CA VAL A 183 -3.26 4.79 23.84
C VAL A 183 -1.82 4.32 24.05
N SER A 184 -1.57 3.63 25.16
CA SER A 184 -0.23 3.14 25.53
C SER A 184 0.30 2.12 24.53
N ASP A 185 -0.56 1.26 23.98
CA ASP A 185 -0.14 0.27 22.99
C ASP A 185 0.23 0.91 21.65
N LEU A 186 -0.53 1.93 21.23
CA LEU A 186 -0.19 2.69 20.02
C LEU A 186 1.13 3.45 20.19
N ASP A 187 1.32 4.14 21.32
CA ASP A 187 2.55 4.88 21.62
C ASP A 187 3.76 3.93 21.67
N ALA A 188 3.64 2.77 22.31
CA ALA A 188 4.70 1.77 22.35
C ALA A 188 5.09 1.25 20.95
N ILE A 189 4.11 1.03 20.07
CA ILE A 189 4.36 0.63 18.67
C ILE A 189 5.07 1.76 17.91
N ILE A 190 4.60 3.00 18.06
CA ILE A 190 5.17 4.18 17.39
C ILE A 190 6.62 4.39 17.83
N ASP A 191 6.87 4.35 19.13
CA ASP A 191 8.20 4.52 19.73
C ASP A 191 9.16 3.40 19.31
N THR A 192 8.65 2.17 19.23
CA THR A 192 9.48 1.04 18.80
C THR A 192 9.87 1.15 17.32
N VAL A 193 8.94 1.51 16.43
CA VAL A 193 9.25 1.66 14.99
C VAL A 193 10.05 2.93 14.70
N GLY A 194 9.84 3.99 15.48
CA GLY A 194 10.61 5.23 15.40
C GLY A 194 10.25 6.13 14.21
N VAL A 195 9.03 6.05 13.69
CA VAL A 195 8.54 6.92 12.59
C VAL A 195 7.13 7.44 12.87
N GLN A 196 6.81 8.60 12.29
CA GLN A 196 5.54 9.27 12.56
C GLN A 196 4.35 8.45 12.05
N LEU A 197 3.34 8.27 12.91
CA LEU A 197 2.07 7.63 12.56
C LEU A 197 1.31 8.43 11.50
N LEU A 198 0.81 7.73 10.47
CA LEU A 198 -0.10 8.28 9.46
C LEU A 198 -1.53 7.78 9.65
N GLY A 199 -1.71 6.56 10.16
CA GLY A 199 -3.04 6.06 10.48
C GLY A 199 -3.05 4.68 11.11
N VAL A 200 -4.21 4.37 11.68
CA VAL A 200 -4.53 3.08 12.29
C VAL A 200 -5.76 2.53 11.58
N ILE A 201 -5.69 1.29 11.13
CA ILE A 201 -6.78 0.60 10.45
C ILE A 201 -7.30 -0.49 11.40
N PRO A 202 -8.60 -0.45 11.76
CA PRO A 202 -9.19 -1.48 12.61
C PRO A 202 -9.25 -2.83 11.88
N ASP A 203 -9.25 -3.90 12.66
CA ASP A 203 -9.57 -5.23 12.15
C ASP A 203 -11.06 -5.29 11.78
N ASP A 204 -11.35 -5.41 10.48
CA ASP A 204 -12.70 -5.24 9.91
C ASP A 204 -12.96 -6.30 8.84
N ASP A 205 -13.90 -7.20 9.10
CA ASP A 205 -14.31 -8.28 8.19
C ASP A 205 -14.75 -7.76 6.81
N ASN A 206 -15.22 -6.50 6.73
CA ASN A 206 -15.60 -5.90 5.46
C ASN A 206 -14.41 -5.80 4.50
N VAL A 207 -13.18 -5.65 5.00
CA VAL A 207 -11.98 -5.68 4.14
C VAL A 207 -11.84 -7.05 3.50
N THR A 208 -11.82 -8.11 4.30
CA THR A 208 -11.67 -9.49 3.85
C THR A 208 -12.78 -9.91 2.89
N ILE A 209 -14.04 -9.58 3.22
CA ILE A 209 -15.19 -9.91 2.38
C ILE A 209 -15.14 -9.17 1.04
N SER A 210 -14.79 -7.89 1.06
CA SER A 210 -14.80 -7.05 -0.14
C SER A 210 -13.67 -7.42 -1.10
N THR A 211 -12.45 -7.58 -0.58
CA THR A 211 -11.30 -8.01 -1.38
C THR A 211 -11.48 -9.43 -1.90
N GLY A 212 -11.98 -10.37 -1.08
CA GLY A 212 -12.24 -11.74 -1.52
C GLY A 212 -13.30 -11.85 -2.63
N LYS A 213 -14.19 -10.85 -2.76
CA LYS A 213 -15.23 -10.78 -3.80
C LYS A 213 -14.87 -9.84 -4.95
N GLY A 214 -13.77 -9.09 -4.86
CA GLY A 214 -13.44 -8.06 -5.85
C GLY A 214 -14.48 -6.94 -5.95
N ILE A 215 -15.06 -6.54 -4.82
CA ILE A 215 -16.11 -5.49 -4.74
C ILE A 215 -15.65 -4.31 -3.89
N PRO A 216 -16.27 -3.12 -4.03
CA PRO A 216 -15.95 -1.98 -3.19
C PRO A 216 -16.11 -2.26 -1.69
N ILE A 217 -15.17 -1.77 -0.89
CA ILE A 217 -15.33 -1.72 0.57
C ILE A 217 -16.50 -0.76 0.91
N PRO A 218 -17.47 -1.16 1.74
CA PRO A 218 -18.59 -0.30 2.12
C PRO A 218 -18.13 1.01 2.76
N SER A 219 -18.67 2.14 2.30
CA SER A 219 -18.23 3.46 2.77
C SER A 219 -18.48 3.73 4.25
N GLN A 220 -19.38 2.97 4.87
CA GLN A 220 -19.70 3.08 6.30
C GLN A 220 -18.81 2.20 7.19
N SER A 221 -18.01 1.29 6.61
CA SER A 221 -17.13 0.43 7.39
C SER A 221 -16.05 1.24 8.10
N GLU A 222 -15.53 0.71 9.21
CA GLU A 222 -14.51 1.41 9.97
C GLU A 222 -13.18 1.44 9.22
N ALA A 223 -12.86 0.36 8.50
CA ALA A 223 -11.67 0.31 7.66
C ALA A 223 -11.73 1.32 6.49
N PHE A 224 -12.87 1.49 5.80
CA PHE A 224 -12.97 2.48 4.73
C PHE A 224 -12.80 3.90 5.27
N LYS A 225 -13.41 4.21 6.42
CA LYS A 225 -13.21 5.50 7.10
C LYS A 225 -11.74 5.74 7.41
N ALA A 226 -11.02 4.70 7.87
CA ALA A 226 -9.58 4.78 8.12
C ALA A 226 -8.78 5.05 6.83
N PHE A 227 -9.07 4.34 5.73
CA PHE A 227 -8.43 4.59 4.43
C PHE A 227 -8.71 6.00 3.89
N ASP A 228 -9.95 6.48 4.02
CA ASP A 228 -10.32 7.84 3.64
C ASP A 228 -9.54 8.89 4.46
N ALA A 229 -9.47 8.72 5.78
CA ALA A 229 -8.70 9.63 6.64
C ALA A 229 -7.19 9.60 6.34
N ILE A 230 -6.60 8.42 6.11
CA ILE A 230 -5.18 8.27 5.75
C ILE A 230 -4.89 9.01 4.43
N THR A 231 -5.73 8.80 3.42
CA THR A 231 -5.53 9.42 2.10
C THR A 231 -5.73 10.93 2.12
N ARG A 232 -6.64 11.45 2.95
CA ARG A 232 -6.77 12.90 3.21
C ARG A 232 -5.53 13.48 3.91
N ARG A 233 -4.93 12.77 4.87
CA ARG A 233 -3.64 13.20 5.46
C ARG A 233 -2.51 13.19 4.45
N ILE A 234 -2.47 12.22 3.54
CA ILE A 234 -1.50 12.21 2.42
C ILE A 234 -1.68 13.43 1.51
N LYS A 235 -2.92 13.92 1.36
CA LYS A 235 -3.24 15.18 0.65
C LYS A 235 -2.89 16.44 1.44
N GLY A 236 -2.41 16.31 2.68
CA GLY A 236 -2.05 17.42 3.56
C GLY A 236 -3.20 17.96 4.42
N GLU A 237 -4.34 17.27 4.47
CA GLU A 237 -5.45 17.65 5.34
C GLU A 237 -5.19 17.23 6.78
N ASP A 238 -5.57 18.08 7.73
CA ASP A 238 -5.58 17.73 9.16
C ASP A 238 -6.87 16.99 9.53
N VAL A 239 -6.75 15.66 9.67
CA VAL A 239 -7.87 14.75 9.95
C VAL A 239 -7.53 13.92 11.17
N PRO A 240 -8.42 13.83 12.19
CA PRO A 240 -8.17 13.03 13.39
C PRO A 240 -8.15 11.53 13.07
N LEU A 241 -7.42 10.75 13.88
CA LEU A 241 -7.44 9.29 13.77
C LEU A 241 -8.89 8.77 13.90
N THR A 242 -9.24 7.78 13.08
CA THR A 242 -10.60 7.22 13.05
C THR A 242 -10.84 6.23 14.18
N VAL A 243 -9.77 5.68 14.74
CA VAL A 243 -9.81 4.93 15.99
C VAL A 243 -9.90 5.94 17.12
N LYS A 244 -11.01 5.93 17.86
CA LYS A 244 -11.18 6.77 19.05
C LYS A 244 -10.24 6.25 20.13
N ILE A 245 -9.25 7.07 20.45
CA ILE A 245 -8.42 6.98 21.64
C ILE A 245 -9.24 7.72 22.72
N GLN A 246 -10.00 6.99 23.54
CA GLN A 246 -10.72 7.59 24.67
C GLN A 246 -9.82 7.61 25.89
#